data_AF-A0A9N8EW53-F1
#
_entry.id   AF-A0A9N8EW53-F1
#
_cell.length_a   1.000
_cell.length_b   1.000
_cell.length_c   1.000
_cell.angle_alpha   90.00
_cell.angle_beta   90.00
_cell.angle_gamma   90.00
#
_symmetry.space_group_name_H-M   'P 1'
#
loop_
_entity.id
_entity.type
_entity.pdbx_description
1 polymer ?
#
loop_
_entity_poly.entity_id
_entity_poly.type
_entity_poly.pdbx_seq_one_letter_code
_entity_poly.pdbx_strand_id
1 'polypeptide(L)'
;MFHLYDDQGYGQCRHFLKSWRSPDSPQGKLLHITVAWLQFCAGVDWSILGNPQIPLTHHLESKWLKSLHEYLRSIDANLEIHNPYTPQPQRVNDKAIMSVVVQARKTNGPNAGKALFGPKDIKHINCCRMYLNVVFLSDVCNAAGDTIDPAMYSGDFDNAMSKCNHHRVNQAKPGATAWAAWQRALNLFCTTARLRKRLKPPHQLTDWLHPINNLKRQWPVVYDPGTDNNIADFVYCQAPQGWTKHACLYTDYDNTSLETVHSLPPTAAPCDFVIRPLGTIQMKGYHNVTSPTPPATHTTITSLIPNLNIWEHHLLRDLELLVPEQDVWTALSTSRCILVSDGSAPEGKGSFAWVLSTPAGQRLAQCSGPAFGYKVNSYRAEGYGLLSGFRFLHHMHKLHGSADSPLKRHRVYCDNKSMVEVVVKYSKFSKVFPNSTISSEWDIIAEIRETLRQSVHPNPSPAFDMSKDTRTTLSHMTNWT
;
A
#
# COMPACT_ATOMS: atom_id res chain seq x y z
N MET A 1 -21.16 12.74 -33.23
CA MET A 1 -21.89 11.75 -32.41
C MET A 1 -20.82 10.90 -31.75
N PHE A 2 -20.77 10.85 -30.42
CA PHE A 2 -19.79 10.00 -29.73
C PHE A 2 -20.15 8.53 -29.95
N HIS A 3 -19.15 7.66 -30.06
CA HIS A 3 -19.37 6.23 -30.16
C HIS A 3 -19.99 5.73 -28.84
N LEU A 4 -21.07 4.94 -28.89
CA LEU A 4 -21.83 4.55 -27.69
C LEU A 4 -20.98 3.81 -26.65
N TYR A 5 -19.96 3.06 -27.11
CA TYR A 5 -19.02 2.39 -26.24
C TYR A 5 -18.14 3.38 -25.44
N ASP A 6 -17.76 4.51 -26.07
CA ASP A 6 -16.92 5.53 -25.42
C ASP A 6 -17.72 6.32 -24.39
N ASP A 7 -18.99 6.62 -24.69
CA ASP A 7 -19.88 7.29 -23.73
C ASP A 7 -20.15 6.41 -22.50
N GLN A 8 -20.41 5.10 -22.73
CA GLN A 8 -20.52 4.13 -21.65
C GLN A 8 -19.24 4.07 -20.82
N GLY A 9 -18.08 3.91 -21.46
CA GLY A 9 -16.80 3.79 -20.79
C GLY A 9 -16.40 5.05 -20.00
N TYR A 10 -16.61 6.23 -20.58
CA TYR A 10 -16.46 7.51 -19.88
C TYR A 10 -17.36 7.58 -18.64
N GLY A 11 -18.63 7.21 -18.78
CA GLY A 11 -19.57 7.13 -17.66
C GLY A 11 -19.10 6.18 -16.55
N GLN A 12 -18.56 5.01 -16.91
CA GLN A 12 -17.99 4.05 -15.97
C GLN A 12 -16.77 4.63 -15.23
N CYS A 13 -15.81 5.22 -15.93
CA CYS A 13 -14.63 5.85 -15.34
C CYS A 13 -15.02 6.98 -14.37
N ARG A 14 -15.93 7.86 -14.80
CA ARG A 14 -16.41 8.98 -13.98
C ARG A 14 -17.12 8.49 -12.72
N HIS A 15 -17.98 7.48 -12.85
CA HIS A 15 -18.67 6.89 -11.71
C HIS A 15 -17.70 6.20 -10.74
N PHE A 16 -16.73 5.47 -11.28
CA PHE A 16 -15.68 4.83 -10.48
C PHE A 16 -14.89 5.86 -9.68
N LEU A 17 -14.31 6.88 -10.33
CA LEU A 17 -13.51 7.92 -9.67
C LEU A 17 -14.31 8.67 -8.61
N LYS A 18 -15.56 9.02 -8.92
CA LYS A 18 -16.49 9.69 -8.01
C LYS A 18 -16.65 8.92 -6.71
N SER A 19 -16.95 7.63 -6.82
CA SER A 19 -17.22 6.75 -5.67
C SER A 19 -15.93 6.39 -4.93
N TRP A 20 -14.84 6.13 -5.65
CA TRP A 20 -13.52 5.79 -5.07
C TRP A 20 -12.95 6.93 -4.22
N ARG A 21 -13.10 8.17 -4.69
CA ARG A 21 -12.65 9.36 -3.96
C ARG A 21 -13.60 9.77 -2.83
N SER A 22 -14.63 8.98 -2.53
CA SER A 22 -15.61 9.25 -1.47
C SER A 22 -15.82 8.02 -0.58
N PRO A 23 -14.76 7.53 0.10
CA PRO A 23 -14.79 6.28 0.86
C PRO A 23 -15.76 6.32 2.05
N ASP A 24 -16.15 7.49 2.54
CA ASP A 24 -17.11 7.63 3.64
C ASP A 24 -18.57 7.44 3.20
N SER A 25 -18.85 7.57 1.90
CA SER A 25 -20.19 7.37 1.35
C SER A 25 -20.54 5.88 1.27
N PRO A 26 -21.81 5.48 1.43
CA PRO A 26 -22.21 4.07 1.26
C PRO A 26 -21.78 3.47 -0.08
N GLN A 27 -21.89 4.24 -1.17
CA GLN A 27 -21.49 3.83 -2.51
C GLN A 27 -19.97 3.66 -2.62
N GLY A 28 -19.20 4.59 -2.04
CA GLY A 28 -17.74 4.48 -1.97
C GLY A 28 -17.30 3.27 -1.18
N LYS A 29 -17.85 3.05 0.03
CA LYS A 29 -17.56 1.86 0.85
C LYS A 29 -17.81 0.57 0.08
N LEU A 30 -18.97 0.47 -0.58
CA LEU A 30 -19.32 -0.70 -1.38
C LEU A 30 -18.36 -0.88 -2.55
N LEU A 31 -17.96 0.19 -3.23
CA LEU A 31 -16.98 0.13 -4.31
C LEU A 31 -15.62 -0.38 -3.82
N HIS A 32 -15.10 0.17 -2.70
CA HIS A 32 -13.85 -0.28 -2.10
C HIS A 32 -13.88 -1.76 -1.72
N ILE A 33 -14.97 -2.23 -1.10
CA ILE A 33 -15.19 -3.66 -0.81
C ILE A 33 -15.21 -4.49 -2.10
N THR A 34 -15.92 -4.02 -3.12
CA THR A 34 -16.07 -4.75 -4.40
C THR A 34 -14.73 -4.86 -5.14
N VAL A 35 -13.94 -3.79 -5.16
CA VAL A 35 -12.60 -3.80 -5.76
C VAL A 35 -11.65 -4.69 -4.95
N ALA A 36 -11.66 -4.60 -3.62
CA ALA A 36 -10.87 -5.48 -2.75
C ALA A 36 -11.20 -6.96 -2.98
N TRP A 37 -12.49 -7.30 -3.05
CA TRP A 37 -12.94 -8.64 -3.35
C TRP A 37 -12.49 -9.10 -4.74
N LEU A 38 -12.65 -8.25 -5.77
CA LEU A 38 -12.25 -8.59 -7.12
C LEU A 38 -10.74 -8.77 -7.25
N GLN A 39 -9.94 -7.93 -6.60
CA GLN A 39 -8.48 -8.03 -6.55
C GLN A 39 -8.04 -9.33 -5.88
N PHE A 40 -8.69 -9.72 -4.77
CA PHE A 40 -8.46 -11.00 -4.11
C PHE A 40 -8.86 -12.21 -4.98
N CYS A 41 -10.01 -12.15 -5.66
CA CYS A 41 -10.43 -13.19 -6.61
C CYS A 41 -9.52 -13.27 -7.84
N ALA A 42 -8.92 -12.16 -8.28
CA ALA A 42 -7.94 -12.14 -9.36
C ALA A 42 -6.64 -12.87 -8.98
N GLY A 43 -6.24 -12.79 -7.70
CA GLY A 43 -5.08 -13.49 -7.15
C GLY A 43 -3.72 -12.96 -7.60
N VAL A 44 -3.67 -11.74 -8.15
CA VAL A 44 -2.45 -11.08 -8.62
C VAL A 44 -2.00 -10.00 -7.64
N ASP A 45 -0.69 -9.75 -7.58
CA ASP A 45 0.00 -8.78 -6.70
C ASP A 45 0.07 -7.35 -7.26
N TRP A 46 -0.55 -7.09 -8.41
CA TRP A 46 -0.63 -5.77 -9.04
C TRP A 46 -2.07 -5.35 -9.29
N SER A 47 -2.33 -4.03 -9.40
CA SER A 47 -3.68 -3.48 -9.55
C SER A 47 -4.33 -3.90 -10.86
N ILE A 48 -5.49 -4.57 -10.81
CA ILE A 48 -6.24 -4.99 -12.00
C ILE A 48 -6.63 -3.80 -12.89
N LEU A 49 -6.94 -2.64 -12.29
CA LEU A 49 -7.29 -1.41 -13.03
C LEU A 49 -6.04 -0.61 -13.43
N GLY A 50 -4.91 -0.83 -12.76
CA GLY A 50 -3.62 -0.20 -13.09
C GLY A 50 -2.89 -0.89 -14.25
N ASN A 51 -3.20 -2.16 -14.54
CA ASN A 51 -2.57 -2.94 -15.61
C ASN A 51 -3.60 -3.68 -16.50
N PRO A 52 -4.53 -2.95 -17.15
CA PRO A 52 -5.61 -3.57 -17.89
C PRO A 52 -5.13 -4.31 -19.16
N GLN A 53 -3.91 -4.02 -19.61
CA GLN A 53 -3.26 -4.69 -20.74
C GLN A 53 -2.88 -6.15 -20.46
N ILE A 54 -2.88 -6.59 -19.21
CA ILE A 54 -2.72 -8.01 -18.88
C ILE A 54 -4.10 -8.69 -18.95
N PRO A 55 -4.27 -9.76 -19.76
CA PRO A 55 -5.58 -10.36 -20.01
C PRO A 55 -6.05 -11.20 -18.82
N LEU A 56 -6.65 -10.54 -17.82
CA LEU A 56 -7.23 -11.17 -16.63
C LEU A 56 -8.74 -11.44 -16.75
N THR A 57 -9.42 -10.84 -17.72
CA THR A 57 -10.89 -10.74 -17.72
C THR A 57 -11.61 -12.09 -17.84
N HIS A 58 -10.90 -13.16 -18.17
CA HIS A 58 -11.46 -14.50 -18.36
C HIS A 58 -11.85 -15.20 -17.05
N HIS A 59 -11.26 -14.83 -15.91
CA HIS A 59 -11.58 -15.44 -14.60
C HIS A 59 -12.14 -14.45 -13.57
N LEU A 60 -12.36 -13.19 -13.96
CA LEU A 60 -13.05 -12.20 -13.14
C LEU A 60 -14.57 -12.37 -13.26
N GLU A 61 -15.26 -12.44 -12.12
CA GLU A 61 -16.72 -12.67 -12.09
C GLU A 61 -17.56 -11.38 -12.13
N SER A 62 -16.98 -10.24 -11.75
CA SER A 62 -17.69 -8.95 -11.74
C SER A 62 -18.06 -8.52 -13.16
N LYS A 63 -19.33 -8.20 -13.41
CA LYS A 63 -19.77 -7.68 -14.73
C LYS A 63 -19.28 -6.26 -14.98
N TRP A 64 -19.51 -5.36 -14.02
CA TRP A 64 -19.25 -3.93 -14.21
C TRP A 64 -17.75 -3.60 -14.18
N LEU A 65 -16.99 -4.10 -13.20
CA LEU A 65 -15.55 -3.83 -13.14
C LEU A 65 -14.78 -4.50 -14.27
N LYS A 66 -15.24 -5.65 -14.76
CA LYS A 66 -14.71 -6.27 -15.98
C LYS A 66 -14.96 -5.40 -17.20
N SER A 67 -16.18 -4.87 -17.36
CA SER A 67 -16.48 -3.92 -18.44
C SER A 67 -15.59 -2.69 -18.38
N LEU A 68 -15.33 -2.14 -17.18
CA LEU A 68 -14.41 -1.02 -16.99
C LEU A 68 -12.98 -1.39 -17.37
N HIS A 69 -12.49 -2.56 -16.93
CA HIS A 69 -11.17 -3.08 -17.29
C HIS A 69 -11.02 -3.22 -18.82
N GLU A 70 -12.01 -3.82 -19.49
CA GLU A 70 -12.02 -4.02 -20.94
C GLU A 70 -12.04 -2.67 -21.69
N TYR A 71 -12.83 -1.72 -21.21
CA TYR A 71 -12.83 -0.37 -21.77
C TYR A 71 -11.46 0.31 -21.64
N LEU A 72 -10.87 0.33 -20.44
CA LEU A 72 -9.53 0.89 -20.21
C LEU A 72 -8.48 0.26 -21.14
N ARG A 73 -8.53 -1.07 -21.30
CA ARG A 73 -7.67 -1.79 -22.23
C ARG A 73 -7.84 -1.31 -23.68
N SER A 74 -9.09 -1.10 -24.12
CA SER A 74 -9.40 -0.72 -25.50
C SER A 74 -8.87 0.66 -25.90
N ILE A 75 -8.72 1.57 -24.95
CA ILE A 75 -8.21 2.93 -25.16
C ILE A 75 -6.76 3.11 -24.71
N ASP A 76 -6.08 2.01 -24.38
CA ASP A 76 -4.74 2.01 -23.80
C ASP A 76 -4.55 2.92 -22.56
N ALA A 77 -5.56 2.93 -21.69
CA ALA A 77 -5.54 3.69 -20.45
C ALA A 77 -5.43 2.76 -19.24
N ASN A 78 -5.04 3.30 -18.09
CA ASN A 78 -5.10 2.63 -16.80
C ASN A 78 -5.62 3.59 -15.72
N LEU A 79 -6.03 3.02 -14.58
CA LEU A 79 -6.38 3.79 -13.39
C LEU A 79 -5.37 3.48 -12.28
N GLU A 80 -4.57 4.49 -11.96
CA GLU A 80 -3.77 4.50 -10.75
C GLU A 80 -4.65 4.89 -9.57
N ILE A 81 -4.79 3.97 -8.61
CA ILE A 81 -5.68 4.13 -7.46
C ILE A 81 -4.88 4.00 -6.18
N HIS A 82 -5.15 4.89 -5.23
CA HIS A 82 -4.60 4.77 -3.88
C HIS A 82 -5.16 3.52 -3.20
N ASN A 83 -4.26 2.69 -2.64
CA ASN A 83 -4.57 1.39 -2.03
C ASN A 83 -5.41 0.48 -2.94
N PRO A 84 -4.81 -0.16 -3.96
CA PRO A 84 -5.51 -1.07 -4.85
C PRO A 84 -5.93 -2.40 -4.19
N TYR A 85 -5.70 -2.57 -2.88
CA TYR A 85 -5.92 -3.81 -2.14
C TYR A 85 -5.15 -5.01 -2.71
N THR A 86 -3.98 -4.76 -3.28
CA THR A 86 -3.13 -5.84 -3.77
C THR A 86 -2.64 -6.70 -2.60
N PRO A 87 -2.68 -8.03 -2.75
CA PRO A 87 -2.19 -8.94 -1.73
C PRO A 87 -0.68 -8.74 -1.57
N GLN A 88 -0.20 -8.84 -0.33
CA GLN A 88 1.21 -8.57 0.02
C GLN A 88 1.98 -9.88 0.24
N PRO A 89 3.23 -9.97 -0.23
CA PRO A 89 4.06 -11.16 -0.03
C PRO A 89 4.24 -11.47 1.46
N GLN A 90 4.35 -12.75 1.79
CA GLN A 90 4.52 -13.21 3.18
C GLN A 90 5.96 -13.56 3.50
N ARG A 91 6.77 -13.84 2.48
CA ARG A 91 8.19 -14.21 2.61
C ARG A 91 9.05 -13.43 1.63
N VAL A 92 10.34 -13.37 1.89
CA VAL A 92 11.34 -12.93 0.90
C VAL A 92 11.32 -13.90 -0.30
N ASN A 93 11.44 -13.35 -1.52
CA ASN A 93 11.33 -14.06 -2.82
C ASN A 93 9.96 -14.66 -3.14
N ASP A 94 8.93 -14.31 -2.38
CA ASP A 94 7.58 -14.81 -2.59
C ASP A 94 6.96 -14.29 -3.89
N LYS A 95 6.11 -15.11 -4.51
CA LYS A 95 5.52 -14.84 -5.84
C LYS A 95 4.04 -15.14 -5.84
N ALA A 96 3.23 -14.19 -6.30
CA ALA A 96 1.82 -14.44 -6.53
C ALA A 96 1.64 -15.46 -7.66
N ILE A 97 0.92 -16.56 -7.39
CA ILE A 97 0.80 -17.69 -8.31
C ILE A 97 0.17 -17.24 -9.62
N MET A 98 -0.93 -16.48 -9.55
CA MET A 98 -1.62 -16.03 -10.76
C MET A 98 -0.80 -15.03 -11.58
N SER A 99 0.01 -14.17 -10.94
CA SER A 99 0.88 -13.22 -11.65
C SER A 99 1.88 -13.95 -12.56
N VAL A 100 2.47 -15.04 -12.07
CA VAL A 100 3.37 -15.87 -12.88
C VAL A 100 2.61 -16.64 -13.97
N VAL A 101 1.45 -17.22 -13.64
CA VAL A 101 0.65 -18.02 -14.59
C VAL A 101 0.21 -17.21 -15.80
N VAL A 102 -0.29 -15.98 -15.60
CA VAL A 102 -0.81 -15.15 -16.72
C VAL A 102 0.31 -14.59 -17.60
N GLN A 103 1.52 -14.46 -17.06
CA GLN A 103 2.70 -13.98 -17.79
C GLN A 103 3.52 -15.12 -18.39
N ALA A 104 3.32 -16.37 -17.97
CA ALA A 104 4.08 -17.51 -18.46
C ALA A 104 3.95 -17.66 -19.99
N ARG A 105 5.09 -17.83 -20.66
CA ARG A 105 5.18 -18.04 -22.11
C ARG A 105 5.84 -19.37 -22.42
N LYS A 106 5.48 -19.95 -23.57
CA LYS A 106 6.15 -21.12 -24.12
C LYS A 106 7.57 -20.73 -24.50
N THR A 107 8.56 -21.52 -24.08
CA THR A 107 9.98 -21.23 -24.31
C THR A 107 10.53 -21.92 -25.56
N ASN A 108 9.93 -23.03 -25.99
CA ASN A 108 10.47 -23.88 -27.06
C ASN A 108 9.42 -24.16 -28.16
N GLY A 109 9.91 -24.46 -29.37
CA GLY A 109 9.12 -24.91 -30.51
C GLY A 109 8.43 -23.78 -31.31
N PRO A 110 7.59 -24.11 -32.30
CA PRO A 110 7.00 -23.16 -33.25
C PRO A 110 6.01 -22.17 -32.60
N ASN A 111 5.73 -22.33 -31.31
CA ASN A 111 4.84 -21.48 -30.53
C ASN A 111 5.57 -20.73 -29.40
N ALA A 112 6.90 -20.62 -29.46
CA ALA A 112 7.68 -19.84 -28.52
C ALA A 112 7.16 -18.39 -28.44
N GLY A 113 7.14 -17.82 -27.24
CA GLY A 113 6.59 -16.48 -26.98
C GLY A 113 5.07 -16.42 -26.85
N LYS A 114 4.30 -17.46 -27.22
CA LYS A 114 2.85 -17.51 -26.95
C LYS A 114 2.57 -17.82 -25.48
N ALA A 115 1.39 -17.42 -24.99
CA ALA A 115 0.91 -17.74 -23.65
C ALA A 115 0.99 -19.26 -23.37
N LEU A 116 1.52 -19.62 -22.21
CA LEU A 116 1.63 -21.03 -21.79
C LEU A 116 0.27 -21.62 -21.39
N PHE A 117 -0.55 -20.81 -20.71
CA PHE A 117 -1.89 -21.19 -20.27
C PHE A 117 -2.94 -20.43 -21.08
N GLY A 118 -3.93 -21.14 -21.60
CA GLY A 118 -5.08 -20.54 -22.26
C GLY A 118 -6.12 -19.99 -21.27
N PRO A 119 -7.14 -19.24 -21.73
CA PRO A 119 -8.19 -18.68 -20.88
C PRO A 119 -8.90 -19.70 -19.97
N LYS A 120 -9.17 -20.91 -20.50
CA LYS A 120 -9.78 -22.00 -19.74
C LYS A 120 -8.87 -22.52 -18.63
N ASP A 121 -7.58 -22.68 -18.92
CA ASP A 121 -6.59 -23.12 -17.93
C ASP A 121 -6.44 -22.09 -16.81
N ILE A 122 -6.36 -20.80 -17.15
CA ILE A 122 -6.28 -19.69 -16.18
C ILE A 122 -7.50 -19.72 -15.24
N LYS A 123 -8.71 -19.87 -15.78
CA LYS A 123 -9.93 -19.99 -14.98
C LYS A 123 -9.87 -21.20 -14.04
N HIS A 124 -9.49 -22.37 -14.55
CA HIS A 124 -9.34 -23.58 -13.76
C HIS A 124 -8.32 -23.44 -12.62
N ILE A 125 -7.14 -22.89 -12.92
CA ILE A 125 -6.09 -22.63 -11.92
C ILE A 125 -6.61 -21.69 -10.84
N ASN A 126 -7.33 -20.62 -11.22
CA ASN A 126 -7.92 -19.70 -10.25
C ASN A 126 -8.99 -20.37 -9.37
N CYS A 127 -9.82 -21.26 -9.92
CA CYS A 127 -10.77 -22.04 -9.12
C CYS A 127 -10.07 -22.94 -8.10
N CYS A 128 -9.00 -23.65 -8.48
CA CYS A 128 -8.19 -24.45 -7.54
C CYS A 128 -7.58 -23.58 -6.44
N ARG A 129 -7.01 -22.43 -6.84
CA ARG A 129 -6.46 -21.44 -5.92
C ARG A 129 -7.49 -20.95 -4.90
N MET A 130 -8.68 -20.57 -5.36
CA MET A 130 -9.77 -20.08 -4.49
C MET A 130 -10.30 -21.18 -3.57
N TYR A 131 -10.40 -22.42 -4.05
CA TYR A 131 -10.75 -23.58 -3.22
C TYR A 131 -9.76 -23.77 -2.06
N LEU A 132 -8.46 -23.65 -2.32
CA LEU A 132 -7.41 -23.74 -1.30
C LEU A 132 -7.25 -22.45 -0.47
N ASN A 133 -7.88 -21.35 -0.87
CA ASN A 133 -7.72 -20.01 -0.30
C ASN A 133 -6.24 -19.59 -0.22
N VAL A 134 -5.53 -19.71 -1.33
CA VAL A 134 -4.09 -19.37 -1.48
C VAL A 134 -3.91 -18.20 -2.46
N VAL A 135 -2.81 -17.47 -2.37
CA VAL A 135 -2.46 -16.38 -3.31
C VAL A 135 -1.00 -16.49 -3.72
N PHE A 136 -0.12 -16.65 -2.74
CA PHE A 136 1.33 -16.65 -2.88
C PHE A 136 1.93 -18.05 -2.86
N LEU A 137 3.19 -18.17 -3.28
CA LEU A 137 3.92 -19.42 -3.24
C LEU A 137 4.14 -19.88 -1.79
N SER A 138 4.36 -18.95 -0.86
CA SER A 138 4.42 -19.23 0.58
C SER A 138 3.18 -19.95 1.11
N ASP A 139 2.03 -19.79 0.47
CA ASP A 139 0.77 -20.38 0.93
C ASP A 139 0.64 -21.88 0.60
N VAL A 140 1.45 -22.35 -0.36
CA VAL A 140 1.45 -23.72 -0.86
C VAL A 140 2.78 -24.44 -0.59
N CYS A 141 3.69 -23.77 0.11
CA CYS A 141 5.01 -24.30 0.46
C CYS A 141 5.08 -24.64 1.94
N ASN A 142 6.03 -25.50 2.25
CA ASN A 142 6.39 -25.86 3.61
C ASN A 142 7.03 -24.68 4.37
N ALA A 143 7.13 -24.76 5.69
CA ALA A 143 7.72 -23.71 6.52
C ALA A 143 9.19 -23.42 6.16
N ALA A 144 9.94 -24.45 5.73
CA ALA A 144 11.31 -24.27 5.23
C ALA A 144 11.40 -23.53 3.89
N GLY A 145 10.31 -23.37 3.13
CA GLY A 145 10.32 -22.59 1.88
C GLY A 145 11.07 -23.23 0.72
N ASP A 146 11.30 -24.54 0.77
CA ASP A 146 12.10 -25.29 -0.19
C ASP A 146 11.30 -26.32 -0.99
N THR A 147 10.07 -26.64 -0.56
CA THR A 147 9.21 -27.64 -1.20
C THR A 147 7.76 -27.19 -1.23
N ILE A 148 7.03 -27.63 -2.26
CA ILE A 148 5.58 -27.48 -2.31
C ILE A 148 4.94 -28.57 -1.44
N ASP A 149 3.95 -28.18 -0.65
CA ASP A 149 3.15 -29.08 0.18
C ASP A 149 2.40 -30.10 -0.71
N PRO A 150 2.58 -31.42 -0.49
CA PRO A 150 1.94 -32.46 -1.30
C PRO A 150 0.41 -32.44 -1.31
N ALA A 151 -0.23 -32.06 -0.21
CA ALA A 151 -1.68 -31.97 -0.11
C ALA A 151 -2.20 -30.73 -0.86
N MET A 152 -1.51 -29.59 -0.78
CA MET A 152 -1.84 -28.41 -1.64
C MET A 152 -1.63 -28.70 -3.13
N TYR A 153 -0.62 -29.49 -3.47
CA TYR A 153 -0.38 -29.91 -4.85
C TYR A 153 -1.52 -30.78 -5.41
N SER A 154 -2.09 -31.63 -4.56
CA SER A 154 -3.13 -32.61 -4.94
C SER A 154 -4.56 -32.07 -4.77
N GLY A 155 -4.73 -30.96 -4.05
CA GLY A 155 -6.03 -30.34 -3.80
C GLY A 155 -6.77 -30.93 -2.60
N ASP A 156 -6.02 -31.42 -1.62
CA ASP A 156 -6.51 -32.04 -0.39
C ASP A 156 -6.15 -31.17 0.82
N PHE A 157 -6.77 -31.49 1.97
CA PHE A 157 -6.52 -30.81 3.24
C PHE A 157 -6.04 -31.83 4.28
N ASP A 158 -4.98 -31.46 4.99
CA ASP A 158 -4.37 -32.20 6.08
C ASP A 158 -4.29 -31.27 7.31
N ASN A 159 -4.38 -31.87 8.50
CA ASN A 159 -4.34 -31.17 9.77
C ASN A 159 -2.97 -30.58 10.08
N ALA A 160 -1.89 -31.13 9.52
CA ALA A 160 -0.54 -30.59 9.64
C ALA A 160 -0.31 -29.32 8.79
N MET A 161 -1.24 -29.00 7.87
CA MET A 161 -1.09 -27.87 6.97
C MET A 161 -1.47 -26.56 7.63
N SER A 162 -0.84 -25.49 7.13
CA SER A 162 -1.30 -24.14 7.44
C SER A 162 -2.70 -23.90 6.88
N LYS A 163 -3.50 -23.07 7.56
CA LYS A 163 -4.91 -22.77 7.20
C LYS A 163 -5.09 -21.29 6.94
N CYS A 164 -5.97 -20.92 6.02
CA CYS A 164 -6.26 -19.50 5.75
C CYS A 164 -6.89 -18.84 6.99
N ASN A 165 -6.31 -17.71 7.41
CA ASN A 165 -6.73 -16.90 8.56
C ASN A 165 -7.67 -15.73 8.16
N HIS A 166 -8.03 -15.62 6.89
CA HIS A 166 -8.83 -14.50 6.35
C HIS A 166 -10.14 -14.97 5.70
N HIS A 167 -10.86 -14.01 5.10
CA HIS A 167 -12.07 -14.25 4.33
C HIS A 167 -11.89 -15.39 3.34
N ARG A 168 -12.76 -16.39 3.45
CA ARG A 168 -12.74 -17.57 2.59
C ARG A 168 -13.68 -17.38 1.42
N VAL A 169 -13.25 -17.82 0.25
CA VAL A 169 -14.14 -17.96 -0.91
C VAL A 169 -14.90 -19.28 -0.75
N ASN A 170 -16.23 -19.22 -0.89
CA ASN A 170 -17.03 -20.42 -1.03
C ASN A 170 -16.92 -20.96 -2.46
N GLN A 171 -15.87 -21.73 -2.71
CA GLN A 171 -15.59 -22.38 -3.98
C GLN A 171 -15.72 -23.90 -3.80
N ALA A 172 -16.59 -24.55 -4.59
CA ALA A 172 -16.70 -26.01 -4.58
C ALA A 172 -15.41 -26.67 -5.14
N LYS A 173 -15.11 -27.91 -4.70
CA LYS A 173 -13.91 -28.65 -5.15
C LYS A 173 -13.92 -28.76 -6.68
N PRO A 174 -12.90 -28.21 -7.37
CA PRO A 174 -12.83 -28.29 -8.83
C PRO A 174 -12.66 -29.74 -9.32
N GLY A 175 -13.05 -29.98 -10.58
CA GLY A 175 -12.89 -31.28 -11.22
C GLY A 175 -11.43 -31.60 -11.62
N ALA A 176 -11.20 -32.84 -12.05
CA ALA A 176 -9.85 -33.35 -12.36
C ALA A 176 -9.09 -32.51 -13.40
N THR A 177 -9.76 -32.01 -14.43
CA THR A 177 -9.15 -31.15 -15.46
C THR A 177 -8.59 -29.86 -14.85
N ALA A 178 -9.26 -29.30 -13.84
CA ALA A 178 -8.79 -28.08 -13.20
C ALA A 178 -7.56 -28.36 -12.32
N TRP A 179 -7.56 -29.46 -11.58
CA TRP A 179 -6.41 -29.90 -10.79
C TRP A 179 -5.19 -30.23 -11.66
N ALA A 180 -5.39 -30.82 -12.85
CA ALA A 180 -4.29 -31.01 -13.80
C ALA A 180 -3.68 -29.67 -14.25
N ALA A 181 -4.50 -28.64 -14.49
CA ALA A 181 -4.01 -27.30 -14.83
C ALA A 181 -3.26 -26.65 -13.64
N TRP A 182 -3.78 -26.79 -12.42
CA TRP A 182 -3.14 -26.36 -11.17
C TRP A 182 -1.75 -26.98 -10.99
N GLN A 183 -1.65 -28.30 -11.13
CA GLN A 183 -0.38 -29.02 -11.00
C GLN A 183 0.65 -28.58 -12.03
N ARG A 184 0.22 -28.33 -13.29
CA ARG A 184 1.09 -27.74 -14.32
C ARG A 184 1.56 -26.33 -13.95
N ALA A 185 0.70 -25.52 -13.34
CA ALA A 185 1.07 -24.19 -12.85
C ALA A 185 2.10 -24.27 -11.72
N LEU A 186 1.93 -25.16 -10.75
CA LEU A 186 2.89 -25.34 -9.66
C LEU A 186 4.26 -25.88 -10.15
N ASN A 187 4.27 -26.72 -11.19
CA ASN A 187 5.50 -27.21 -11.82
C ASN A 187 6.34 -26.09 -12.49
N LEU A 188 5.81 -24.87 -12.64
CA LEU A 188 6.64 -23.71 -13.01
C LEU A 188 7.69 -23.41 -11.94
N PHE A 189 7.30 -23.57 -10.67
CA PHE A 189 8.12 -23.19 -9.52
C PHE A 189 9.02 -24.32 -9.03
N CYS A 190 8.57 -25.57 -9.18
CA CYS A 190 9.22 -26.72 -8.60
C CYS A 190 9.77 -27.72 -9.63
N THR A 191 10.60 -28.62 -9.12
CA THR A 191 11.12 -29.78 -9.82
C THR A 191 10.06 -30.88 -9.96
N THR A 192 10.38 -31.94 -10.70
CA THR A 192 9.43 -33.03 -10.97
C THR A 192 9.04 -33.81 -9.71
N ALA A 193 8.02 -34.67 -9.81
CA ALA A 193 7.59 -35.52 -8.69
C ALA A 193 8.72 -36.40 -8.15
N ARG A 194 9.60 -36.91 -9.02
CA ARG A 194 10.80 -37.68 -8.63
C ARG A 194 11.75 -36.89 -7.72
N LEU A 195 11.79 -35.57 -7.87
CA LEU A 195 12.62 -34.65 -7.08
C LEU A 195 11.83 -33.99 -5.94
N ARG A 196 10.78 -34.67 -5.44
CA ARG A 196 9.97 -34.28 -4.28
C ARG A 196 9.38 -32.86 -4.37
N LYS A 197 9.14 -32.34 -5.58
CA LYS A 197 8.56 -31.00 -5.79
C LYS A 197 9.35 -29.89 -5.08
N ARG A 198 10.68 -30.02 -5.01
CA ARG A 198 11.57 -28.96 -4.52
C ARG A 198 11.48 -27.72 -5.38
N LEU A 199 11.38 -26.56 -4.76
CA LEU A 199 11.44 -25.27 -5.43
C LEU A 199 12.77 -25.11 -6.16
N LYS A 200 12.70 -24.61 -7.38
CA LYS A 200 13.90 -24.27 -8.16
C LYS A 200 14.63 -23.13 -7.45
N PRO A 201 15.97 -23.00 -7.58
CA PRO A 201 16.74 -21.95 -6.91
C PRO A 201 16.15 -20.53 -6.97
N PRO A 202 15.64 -20.01 -8.11
CA PRO A 202 15.05 -18.66 -8.17
C PRO A 202 13.69 -18.51 -7.47
N HIS A 203 13.16 -19.57 -6.87
CA HIS A 203 11.86 -19.63 -6.21
C HIS A 203 11.95 -20.10 -4.76
N GLN A 204 13.16 -20.34 -4.23
CA GLN A 204 13.32 -20.68 -2.82
C GLN A 204 12.95 -19.46 -1.96
N LEU A 205 12.08 -19.72 -1.00
CA LEU A 205 11.57 -18.71 -0.08
C LEU A 205 12.47 -18.67 1.14
N THR A 206 12.76 -17.48 1.64
CA THR A 206 13.57 -17.32 2.86
C THR A 206 12.73 -16.68 3.97
N ASP A 207 13.21 -15.66 4.66
CA ASP A 207 12.61 -15.20 5.91
C ASP A 207 11.17 -14.68 5.74
N TRP A 208 10.40 -14.82 6.80
CA TRP A 208 9.03 -14.31 6.90
C TRP A 208 9.04 -12.80 7.10
N LEU A 209 8.23 -12.09 6.31
CA LEU A 209 8.19 -10.61 6.32
C LEU A 209 7.32 -10.04 7.45
N HIS A 210 6.50 -10.88 8.10
CA HIS A 210 5.54 -10.46 9.10
C HIS A 210 5.59 -11.40 10.31
N PRO A 211 5.32 -10.89 11.52
CA PRO A 211 5.16 -11.75 12.70
C PRO A 211 3.94 -12.68 12.54
N ILE A 212 3.92 -13.79 13.30
CA ILE A 212 2.89 -14.84 13.24
C ILE A 212 1.46 -14.28 13.20
N ASN A 213 1.15 -13.32 14.06
CA ASN A 213 -0.20 -12.76 14.20
C ASN A 213 -0.66 -12.00 12.94
N ASN A 214 0.28 -11.59 12.08
CA ASN A 214 0.01 -10.82 10.87
C ASN A 214 0.10 -11.67 9.60
N LEU A 215 0.51 -12.95 9.71
CA LEU A 215 0.56 -13.87 8.58
C LEU A 215 -0.84 -14.19 8.05
N LYS A 216 -0.94 -14.33 6.73
CA LYS A 216 -2.21 -14.68 6.06
C LYS A 216 -2.66 -16.12 6.30
N ARG A 217 -1.75 -16.96 6.80
CA ARG A 217 -2.01 -18.35 7.17
C ARG A 217 -1.69 -18.60 8.63
N GLN A 218 -2.56 -19.34 9.27
CA GLN A 218 -2.36 -19.88 10.59
C GLN A 218 -1.61 -21.21 10.49
N TRP A 219 -0.52 -21.34 11.23
CA TRP A 219 0.28 -22.55 11.29
C TRP A 219 -0.02 -23.31 12.58
N PRO A 220 -0.16 -24.65 12.53
CA PRO A 220 -0.48 -25.45 13.71
C PRO A 220 0.66 -25.46 14.74
N VAL A 221 1.90 -25.27 14.29
CA VAL A 221 3.11 -25.28 15.11
C VAL A 221 4.00 -24.12 14.72
N VAL A 222 4.53 -23.43 15.72
CA VAL A 222 5.52 -22.36 15.57
C VAL A 222 6.73 -22.65 16.45
N TYR A 223 7.88 -22.20 16.00
CA TYR A 223 9.16 -22.38 16.66
C TYR A 223 9.76 -21.02 17.01
N ASP A 224 10.23 -20.89 18.24
CA ASP A 224 10.98 -19.72 18.70
C ASP A 224 12.44 -20.13 18.91
N PRO A 225 13.38 -19.65 18.07
CA PRO A 225 14.80 -20.03 18.13
C PRO A 225 15.56 -19.51 19.36
N GLY A 226 14.88 -18.87 20.32
CA GLY A 226 15.54 -18.12 21.39
C GLY A 226 16.35 -16.94 20.83
N THR A 227 16.66 -15.97 21.69
CA THR A 227 17.69 -14.96 21.35
C THR A 227 18.98 -15.33 22.08
N ASP A 228 20.10 -15.30 21.36
CA ASP A 228 21.49 -15.58 21.78
C ASP A 228 21.70 -16.28 23.15
N ASN A 229 22.15 -17.53 23.07
CA ASN A 229 22.84 -18.35 24.09
C ASN A 229 22.23 -18.53 25.51
N ASN A 230 21.10 -17.90 25.87
CA ASN A 230 20.52 -18.03 27.23
C ASN A 230 19.00 -18.22 27.30
N ILE A 231 18.29 -18.24 26.17
CA ILE A 231 16.87 -18.62 26.14
C ILE A 231 16.76 -19.99 25.49
N ALA A 232 16.14 -20.94 26.17
CA ALA A 232 15.88 -22.25 25.60
C ALA A 232 14.95 -22.13 24.40
N ASP A 233 15.24 -22.88 23.35
CA ASP A 233 14.38 -23.04 22.19
C ASP A 233 13.03 -23.65 22.60
N PHE A 234 11.94 -23.07 22.10
CA PHE A 234 10.59 -23.56 22.39
C PHE A 234 9.79 -23.81 21.11
N VAL A 235 8.97 -24.86 21.16
CA VAL A 235 7.90 -25.08 20.19
C VAL A 235 6.57 -24.72 20.84
N TYR A 236 5.72 -24.04 20.08
CA TYR A 236 4.37 -23.74 20.49
C TYR A 236 3.38 -24.43 19.55
N CYS A 237 2.43 -25.16 20.13
CA CYS A 237 1.37 -25.83 19.38
C CYS A 237 0.04 -25.12 19.60
N GLN A 238 -0.75 -24.99 18.54
CA GLN A 238 -2.03 -24.32 18.62
C GLN A 238 -3.02 -25.13 19.47
N ALA A 239 -3.68 -24.48 20.43
CA ALA A 239 -4.65 -25.06 21.33
C ALA A 239 -5.93 -24.18 21.43
N PRO A 240 -7.06 -24.72 21.95
CA PRO A 240 -8.32 -23.96 22.03
C PRO A 240 -8.24 -22.65 22.85
N GLN A 241 -7.36 -22.60 23.85
CA GLN A 241 -7.19 -21.45 24.75
C GLN A 241 -5.96 -20.59 24.41
N GLY A 242 -5.26 -20.86 23.30
CA GLY A 242 -4.04 -20.14 22.93
C GLY A 242 -2.99 -21.09 22.36
N TRP A 243 -1.82 -21.11 22.97
CA TRP A 243 -0.69 -21.91 22.53
C TRP A 243 -0.12 -22.72 23.68
N THR A 244 0.06 -24.02 23.51
CA THR A 244 0.81 -24.83 24.48
C THR A 244 2.29 -24.72 24.19
N LYS A 245 3.10 -24.46 25.22
CA LYS A 245 4.55 -24.31 25.12
C LYS A 245 5.25 -25.63 25.45
N HIS A 246 6.16 -26.06 24.60
CA HIS A 246 6.84 -27.35 24.66
C HIS A 246 8.35 -27.17 24.75
N ALA A 247 8.98 -27.83 25.72
CA ALA A 247 10.42 -27.76 25.95
C ALA A 247 11.20 -28.56 24.91
N CYS A 248 12.39 -28.07 24.55
CA CYS A 248 13.35 -28.83 23.78
C CYS A 248 13.90 -30.01 24.62
N LEU A 249 13.91 -31.19 24.02
CA LEU A 249 14.67 -32.36 24.47
C LEU A 249 16.02 -32.37 23.73
N TYR A 250 16.68 -33.53 23.65
CA TYR A 250 17.98 -33.65 22.97
C TYR A 250 17.90 -33.38 21.45
N THR A 251 16.89 -33.91 20.75
CA THR A 251 16.71 -33.73 19.29
C THR A 251 15.26 -33.47 18.85
N ASP A 252 14.32 -33.56 19.79
CA ASP A 252 12.88 -33.41 19.58
C ASP A 252 12.32 -32.50 20.69
N TYR A 253 11.01 -32.27 20.70
CA TYR A 253 10.30 -31.53 21.75
C TYR A 253 9.33 -32.44 22.51
N ASP A 254 9.15 -32.17 23.79
CA ASP A 254 8.22 -32.92 24.62
C ASP A 254 6.78 -32.68 24.15
N ASN A 255 5.95 -33.72 24.15
CA ASN A 255 4.52 -33.59 23.87
C ASN A 255 3.75 -33.02 25.07
N THR A 256 4.34 -33.10 26.25
CA THR A 256 3.78 -32.54 27.47
C THR A 256 4.01 -31.02 27.47
N SER A 257 2.92 -30.26 27.50
CA SER A 257 3.01 -28.80 27.57
C SER A 257 3.50 -28.34 28.94
N LEU A 258 4.45 -27.41 28.97
CA LEU A 258 4.88 -26.72 30.20
C LEU A 258 3.78 -25.80 30.72
N GLU A 259 3.19 -25.02 29.82
CA GLU A 259 2.20 -23.99 30.12
C GLU A 259 1.38 -23.67 28.87
N THR A 260 0.25 -22.96 29.06
CA THR A 260 -0.51 -22.35 27.97
C THR A 260 -0.27 -20.85 27.97
N VAL A 261 0.11 -20.30 26.82
CA VAL A 261 0.36 -18.87 26.61
C VAL A 261 -0.65 -18.29 25.62
N HIS A 262 -0.98 -17.01 25.78
CA HIS A 262 -1.92 -16.31 24.90
C HIS A 262 -1.22 -15.44 23.85
N SER A 263 0.06 -15.12 24.04
CA SER A 263 0.88 -14.35 23.11
C SER A 263 2.15 -15.12 22.76
N LEU A 264 2.56 -15.03 21.50
CA LEU A 264 3.80 -15.61 21.01
C LEU A 264 4.91 -14.55 21.02
N PRO A 265 6.17 -14.99 21.22
CA PRO A 265 7.34 -14.13 21.05
C PRO A 265 7.39 -13.53 19.63
N PRO A 266 7.90 -12.28 19.46
CA PRO A 266 8.05 -11.66 18.13
C PRO A 266 8.97 -12.44 17.18
N THR A 267 9.90 -13.21 17.73
CA THR A 267 10.87 -14.08 17.03
C THR A 267 10.29 -15.42 16.58
N ALA A 268 9.11 -15.79 17.09
CA ALA A 268 8.46 -17.05 16.75
C ALA A 268 8.13 -17.09 15.26
N ALA A 269 8.44 -18.21 14.62
CA ALA A 269 8.26 -18.42 13.19
C ALA A 269 7.50 -19.72 12.89
N PRO A 270 6.81 -19.82 11.74
CA PRO A 270 6.18 -21.06 11.30
C PRO A 270 7.17 -22.23 11.22
N CYS A 271 6.74 -23.41 11.63
CA CYS A 271 7.58 -24.61 11.59
C CYS A 271 6.78 -25.83 11.12
N ASP A 272 7.39 -26.65 10.27
CA ASP A 272 6.88 -27.97 9.91
C ASP A 272 7.25 -28.98 11.00
N PHE A 273 6.36 -29.92 11.29
CA PHE A 273 6.56 -30.89 12.37
C PHE A 273 6.07 -32.29 11.99
N VAL A 274 6.55 -33.28 12.73
CA VAL A 274 6.02 -34.65 12.73
C VAL A 274 5.96 -35.14 14.16
N ILE A 275 4.83 -35.74 14.55
CA ILE A 275 4.72 -36.45 15.83
C ILE A 275 5.30 -37.85 15.65
N ARG A 276 6.30 -38.21 16.45
CA ARG A 276 6.92 -39.53 16.42
C ARG A 276 6.05 -40.58 17.13
N PRO A 277 6.28 -41.88 16.87
CA PRO A 277 5.55 -42.96 17.56
C PRO A 277 5.63 -42.92 19.09
N LEU A 278 6.73 -42.37 19.64
CA LEU A 278 6.94 -42.19 21.08
C LEU A 278 6.28 -40.91 21.63
N GLY A 279 5.51 -40.19 20.82
CA GLY A 279 4.77 -38.99 21.20
C GLY A 279 5.54 -37.68 21.04
N THR A 280 6.87 -37.68 20.92
CA THR A 280 7.67 -36.46 20.79
C THR A 280 7.41 -35.71 19.49
N ILE A 281 7.56 -34.39 19.52
CA ILE A 281 7.38 -33.51 18.37
C ILE A 281 8.74 -33.28 17.70
N GLN A 282 8.91 -33.76 16.47
CA GLN A 282 10.11 -33.51 15.68
C GLN A 282 9.89 -32.35 14.71
N MET A 283 10.71 -31.30 14.82
CA MET A 283 10.74 -30.24 13.82
C MET A 283 11.40 -30.71 12.52
N LYS A 284 10.88 -30.25 11.38
CA LYS A 284 11.41 -30.59 10.05
C LYS A 284 12.07 -29.41 9.35
N GLY A 285 11.59 -28.19 9.59
CA GLY A 285 12.18 -27.00 9.00
C GLY A 285 11.38 -25.74 9.30
N TYR A 286 12.09 -24.62 9.30
CA TYR A 286 11.56 -23.29 9.58
C TYR A 286 12.44 -22.24 8.86
N HIS A 287 11.98 -21.00 8.87
CA HIS A 287 12.77 -19.81 8.53
C HIS A 287 12.49 -18.72 9.54
N ASN A 288 13.42 -17.80 9.73
CA ASN A 288 13.26 -16.72 10.70
C ASN A 288 12.20 -15.72 10.27
N VAL A 289 11.68 -14.96 11.23
CA VAL A 289 10.93 -13.73 10.95
C VAL A 289 11.92 -12.58 10.83
N THR A 290 11.84 -11.82 9.75
CA THR A 290 12.63 -10.60 9.58
C THR A 290 12.19 -9.59 10.63
N SER A 291 13.10 -9.20 11.51
CA SER A 291 12.87 -8.08 12.42
C SER A 291 12.63 -6.81 11.59
N PRO A 292 11.52 -6.09 11.78
CA PRO A 292 11.30 -4.85 11.07
C PRO A 292 12.45 -3.89 11.39
N THR A 293 13.13 -3.40 10.36
CA THR A 293 14.10 -2.31 10.55
C THR A 293 13.33 -1.13 11.17
N PRO A 294 13.76 -0.58 12.31
CA PRO A 294 13.12 0.60 12.87
C PRO A 294 13.05 1.69 11.81
N PRO A 295 11.90 2.36 11.63
CA PRO A 295 11.83 3.48 10.70
C PRO A 295 12.90 4.50 11.08
N ALA A 296 13.58 5.05 10.06
CA ALA A 296 14.61 6.06 10.28
C ALA A 296 14.01 7.24 11.07
N THR A 297 14.63 7.58 12.20
CA THR A 297 14.24 8.73 13.00
C THR A 297 14.88 9.98 12.41
N HIS A 298 14.05 10.83 11.80
CA HIS A 298 14.47 12.11 11.25
C HIS A 298 14.33 13.20 12.32
N THR A 299 15.39 13.98 12.54
CA THR A 299 15.41 15.09 13.50
C THR A 299 15.38 16.47 12.84
N THR A 300 15.62 16.53 11.52
CA THR A 300 15.61 17.77 10.73
C THR A 300 14.79 17.60 9.46
N ILE A 301 14.21 18.68 8.96
CA ILE A 301 13.38 18.65 7.74
C ILE A 301 14.21 18.24 6.52
N THR A 302 15.46 18.70 6.43
CA THR A 302 16.37 18.36 5.32
C THR A 302 16.69 16.86 5.28
N SER A 303 16.78 16.20 6.45
CA SER A 303 16.96 14.74 6.51
C SER A 303 15.69 13.95 6.17
N LEU A 304 14.52 14.55 6.42
CA LEU A 304 13.22 13.94 6.18
C LEU A 304 12.85 13.95 4.69
N ILE A 305 13.09 15.06 3.98
CA ILE A 305 12.63 15.27 2.58
C ILE A 305 13.02 14.14 1.61
N PRO A 306 14.24 13.59 1.62
CA PRO A 306 14.60 12.47 0.74
C PRO A 306 13.82 11.17 1.01
N ASN A 307 13.22 11.04 2.19
CA ASN A 307 12.50 9.85 2.67
C ASN A 307 10.97 10.02 2.63
N LEU A 308 10.48 11.17 2.16
CA LEU A 308 9.06 11.40 1.93
C LEU A 308 8.56 10.60 0.72
N ASN A 309 7.24 10.45 0.62
CA ASN A 309 6.60 9.91 -0.59
C ASN A 309 7.05 10.71 -1.82
N ILE A 310 7.18 10.03 -2.97
CA ILE A 310 7.73 10.60 -4.22
C ILE A 310 7.14 11.97 -4.57
N TRP A 311 5.82 12.13 -4.45
CA TRP A 311 5.15 13.39 -4.78
C TRP A 311 5.50 14.53 -3.81
N GLU A 312 5.67 14.25 -2.51
CA GLU A 312 6.06 15.24 -1.50
C GLU A 312 7.54 15.60 -1.62
N HIS A 313 8.37 14.60 -1.89
CA HIS A 313 9.78 14.83 -2.19
C HIS A 313 9.91 15.81 -3.35
N HIS A 314 9.22 15.59 -4.47
CA HIS A 314 9.23 16.54 -5.60
C HIS A 314 8.69 17.92 -5.25
N LEU A 315 7.77 18.02 -4.29
CA LEU A 315 7.15 19.27 -3.85
C LEU A 315 8.06 20.10 -2.93
N LEU A 316 8.98 19.46 -2.20
CA LEU A 316 9.82 20.08 -1.16
C LEU A 316 11.33 19.95 -1.40
N ARG A 317 11.77 19.25 -2.45
CA ARG A 317 13.20 18.98 -2.73
C ARG A 317 14.06 20.23 -2.85
N ASP A 318 13.47 21.34 -3.31
CA ASP A 318 14.14 22.62 -3.55
C ASP A 318 13.82 23.62 -2.41
N LEU A 319 13.52 23.10 -1.21
CA LEU A 319 13.34 23.89 0.02
C LEU A 319 14.68 24.46 0.49
N GLU A 320 14.70 25.75 0.80
CA GLU A 320 15.82 26.45 1.39
C GLU A 320 15.41 27.07 2.73
N LEU A 321 16.13 26.72 3.79
CA LEU A 321 16.02 27.40 5.09
C LEU A 321 17.01 28.56 5.09
N LEU A 322 16.50 29.78 5.23
CA LEU A 322 17.29 31.02 5.20
C LEU A 322 17.87 31.39 6.57
N VAL A 323 17.39 30.71 7.61
CA VAL A 323 17.88 30.76 8.98
C VAL A 323 17.95 29.33 9.53
N PRO A 324 18.68 29.06 10.62
CA PRO A 324 18.68 27.75 11.27
C PRO A 324 17.27 27.20 11.53
N GLU A 325 17.07 25.89 11.34
CA GLU A 325 15.74 25.25 11.47
C GLU A 325 15.07 25.52 12.82
N GLN A 326 15.87 25.56 13.89
CA GLN A 326 15.40 25.90 15.23
C GLN A 326 14.84 27.33 15.33
N ASP A 327 15.41 28.27 14.59
CA ASP A 327 14.94 29.66 14.54
C ASP A 327 13.65 29.77 13.74
N VAL A 328 13.53 28.99 12.65
CA VAL A 328 12.27 28.85 11.92
C VAL A 328 11.18 28.32 12.84
N TRP A 329 11.45 27.24 13.58
CA TRP A 329 10.48 26.68 14.52
C TRP A 329 10.12 27.63 15.66
N THR A 330 11.12 28.33 16.22
CA THR A 330 10.90 29.35 17.24
C THR A 330 9.99 30.46 16.73
N ALA A 331 10.21 30.94 15.50
CA ALA A 331 9.35 31.94 14.89
C ALA A 331 7.91 31.42 14.67
N LEU A 332 7.76 30.18 14.19
CA LEU A 332 6.47 29.52 13.94
C LEU A 332 5.67 29.25 15.23
N SER A 333 6.35 28.98 16.35
CA SER A 333 5.71 28.71 17.65
C SER A 333 5.47 29.98 18.48
N THR A 334 6.22 31.07 18.24
CA THR A 334 6.12 32.30 19.05
C THR A 334 5.39 33.43 18.35
N SER A 335 5.41 33.48 17.02
CA SER A 335 4.89 34.62 16.25
C SER A 335 3.88 34.22 15.17
N ARG A 336 3.17 35.21 14.62
CA ARG A 336 2.23 35.02 13.51
C ARG A 336 2.93 35.25 12.17
N CYS A 337 3.76 34.30 11.75
CA CYS A 337 4.45 34.34 10.45
C CYS A 337 3.49 34.52 9.26
N ILE A 338 4.08 34.99 8.15
CA ILE A 338 3.42 35.28 6.88
C ILE A 338 4.03 34.38 5.82
N LEU A 339 3.20 33.58 5.15
CA LEU A 339 3.57 32.78 3.98
C LEU A 339 2.89 33.38 2.75
N VAL A 340 3.65 33.69 1.72
CA VAL A 340 3.14 34.20 0.45
C VAL A 340 3.48 33.19 -0.63
N SER A 341 2.47 32.76 -1.38
CA SER A 341 2.60 31.80 -2.47
C SER A 341 2.21 32.45 -3.79
N ASP A 342 2.93 32.08 -4.85
CA ASP A 342 2.65 32.45 -6.24
C ASP A 342 2.81 31.23 -7.15
N GLY A 343 2.15 31.26 -8.30
CA GLY A 343 2.17 30.20 -9.29
C GLY A 343 1.98 30.73 -10.69
N SER A 344 2.75 30.21 -11.63
CA SER A 344 2.66 30.60 -13.04
C SER A 344 2.57 29.36 -13.93
N ALA A 345 1.94 29.50 -15.09
CA ALA A 345 1.85 28.41 -16.07
C ALA A 345 2.02 28.89 -17.53
N PRO A 346 3.14 29.54 -17.87
CA PRO A 346 3.41 29.93 -19.26
C PRO A 346 3.54 28.69 -20.16
N GLU A 347 2.91 28.74 -21.34
CA GLU A 347 3.05 27.71 -22.40
C GLU A 347 2.78 26.27 -21.93
N GLY A 348 1.90 26.09 -20.94
CA GLY A 348 1.55 24.77 -20.39
C GLY A 348 2.60 24.16 -19.46
N LYS A 349 3.67 24.90 -19.11
CA LYS A 349 4.64 24.52 -18.08
C LYS A 349 4.34 25.29 -16.80
N GLY A 350 3.95 24.61 -15.74
CA GLY A 350 3.67 25.25 -14.46
C GLY A 350 4.87 25.27 -13.52
N SER A 351 4.98 26.34 -12.76
CA SER A 351 5.90 26.48 -11.62
C SER A 351 5.19 27.15 -10.45
N PHE A 352 5.62 26.83 -9.25
CA PHE A 352 5.17 27.48 -8.01
C PHE A 352 6.36 27.99 -7.22
N ALA A 353 6.12 28.98 -6.37
CA ALA A 353 7.07 29.41 -5.35
C ALA A 353 6.32 29.93 -4.12
N TRP A 354 6.95 29.81 -2.96
CA TRP A 354 6.49 30.47 -1.74
C TRP A 354 7.65 30.93 -0.87
N VAL A 355 7.39 31.98 -0.08
CA VAL A 355 8.33 32.54 0.91
C VAL A 355 7.61 32.67 2.25
N LEU A 356 8.30 32.27 3.32
CA LEU A 356 7.86 32.41 4.70
C LEU A 356 8.69 33.49 5.39
N SER A 357 8.02 34.42 6.08
CA SER A 357 8.67 35.49 6.85
C SER A 357 8.04 35.71 8.22
N THR A 358 8.78 36.36 9.12
CA THR A 358 8.20 36.97 10.33
C THR A 358 7.35 38.19 9.97
N PRO A 359 6.49 38.68 10.88
CA PRO A 359 5.78 39.95 10.70
C PRO A 359 6.70 41.17 10.50
N ALA A 360 7.94 41.09 10.99
CA ALA A 360 8.95 42.13 10.84
C ALA A 360 9.69 42.08 9.49
N GLY A 361 9.37 41.11 8.62
CA GLY A 361 9.94 41.00 7.28
C GLY A 361 11.21 40.14 7.18
N GLN A 362 11.67 39.52 8.27
CA GLN A 362 12.78 38.56 8.20
C GLN A 362 12.32 37.29 7.48
N ARG A 363 12.98 36.94 6.38
CA ARG A 363 12.70 35.70 5.64
C ARG A 363 13.26 34.50 6.42
N LEU A 364 12.46 33.45 6.53
CA LEU A 364 12.75 32.25 7.31
C LEU A 364 13.06 31.05 6.41
N ALA A 365 12.22 30.85 5.39
CA ALA A 365 12.34 29.74 4.45
C ALA A 365 11.70 30.12 3.11
N GLN A 366 12.13 29.46 2.05
CA GLN A 366 11.53 29.57 0.73
C GLN A 366 11.59 28.23 0.00
N CYS A 367 10.67 28.01 -0.92
CA CYS A 367 10.68 26.83 -1.77
C CYS A 367 10.07 27.15 -3.13
N SER A 368 10.48 26.42 -4.15
CA SER A 368 9.91 26.52 -5.49
C SER A 368 9.96 25.16 -6.18
N GLY A 369 9.21 25.01 -7.26
CA GLY A 369 9.25 23.76 -8.01
C GLY A 369 8.31 23.74 -9.20
N PRO A 370 8.37 22.66 -9.99
CA PRO A 370 7.44 22.44 -11.09
C PRO A 370 6.04 22.08 -10.56
N ALA A 371 5.00 22.59 -11.23
CA ALA A 371 3.63 22.13 -11.04
C ALA A 371 3.29 21.12 -12.15
N PHE A 372 2.99 19.88 -11.75
CA PHE A 372 2.72 18.77 -12.68
C PHE A 372 1.23 18.63 -12.96
N GLY A 373 0.83 18.32 -14.19
CA GLY A 373 -0.56 17.99 -14.54
C GLY A 373 -0.73 17.81 -16.05
N TYR A 374 -1.85 17.22 -16.49
CA TYR A 374 -2.11 17.01 -17.92
C TYR A 374 -2.30 18.33 -18.69
N LYS A 375 -3.05 19.27 -18.11
CA LYS A 375 -3.21 20.65 -18.60
C LYS A 375 -2.91 21.62 -17.47
N VAL A 376 -1.66 22.06 -17.37
CA VAL A 376 -1.24 22.96 -16.30
C VAL A 376 -1.70 24.38 -16.61
N ASN A 377 -2.38 25.00 -15.65
CA ASN A 377 -2.85 26.38 -15.70
C ASN A 377 -2.44 27.13 -14.42
N SER A 378 -2.61 28.45 -14.40
CA SER A 378 -2.25 29.30 -13.24
C SER A 378 -2.87 28.77 -11.94
N TYR A 379 -4.17 28.44 -12.00
CA TYR A 379 -4.91 27.90 -10.86
C TYR A 379 -4.24 26.65 -10.28
N ARG A 380 -3.81 25.70 -11.12
CA ARG A 380 -3.08 24.51 -10.68
C ARG A 380 -1.74 24.87 -10.03
N ALA A 381 -0.98 25.76 -10.67
CA ALA A 381 0.34 26.18 -10.18
C ALA A 381 0.27 26.86 -8.81
N GLU A 382 -0.68 27.76 -8.59
CA GLU A 382 -0.91 28.39 -7.28
C GLU A 382 -1.35 27.36 -6.23
N GLY A 383 -2.16 26.37 -6.62
CA GLY A 383 -2.55 25.26 -5.76
C GLY A 383 -1.35 24.45 -5.28
N TYR A 384 -0.37 24.20 -6.16
CA TYR A 384 0.91 23.59 -5.79
C TYR A 384 1.70 24.42 -4.77
N GLY A 385 1.75 25.73 -4.95
CA GLY A 385 2.44 26.63 -4.01
C GLY A 385 1.83 26.62 -2.62
N LEU A 386 0.49 26.69 -2.53
CA LEU A 386 -0.24 26.53 -1.28
C LEU A 386 0.00 25.15 -0.64
N LEU A 387 -0.11 24.07 -1.44
CA LEU A 387 0.11 22.72 -0.95
C LEU A 387 1.53 22.54 -0.41
N SER A 388 2.55 23.01 -1.13
CA SER A 388 3.95 22.97 -0.70
C SER A 388 4.16 23.70 0.64
N GLY A 389 3.63 24.93 0.75
CA GLY A 389 3.69 25.69 2.01
C GLY A 389 3.01 24.96 3.18
N PHE A 390 1.83 24.39 2.95
CA PHE A 390 1.12 23.63 4.00
C PHE A 390 1.84 22.32 4.38
N ARG A 391 2.42 21.59 3.42
CA ARG A 391 3.21 20.37 3.72
C ARG A 391 4.47 20.71 4.50
N PHE A 392 5.15 21.80 4.16
CA PHE A 392 6.29 22.29 4.95
C PHE A 392 5.90 22.55 6.41
N LEU A 393 4.83 23.33 6.65
CA LEU A 393 4.35 23.63 8.00
C LEU A 393 3.92 22.37 8.76
N HIS A 394 3.28 21.42 8.07
CA HIS A 394 2.89 20.13 8.64
C HIS A 394 4.11 19.33 9.12
N HIS A 395 5.16 19.23 8.31
CA HIS A 395 6.38 18.51 8.69
C HIS A 395 7.16 19.20 9.79
N MET A 396 7.26 20.53 9.77
CA MET A 396 7.85 21.30 10.88
C MET A 396 7.14 21.02 12.21
N HIS A 397 5.81 21.01 12.20
CA HIS A 397 5.03 20.66 13.38
C HIS A 397 5.20 19.19 13.80
N LYS A 398 5.29 18.26 12.84
CA LYS A 398 5.50 16.85 13.16
C LYS A 398 6.88 16.58 13.78
N LEU A 399 7.91 17.32 13.37
CA LEU A 399 9.28 17.17 13.86
C LEU A 399 9.49 17.86 15.22
N HIS A 400 8.96 19.08 15.40
CA HIS A 400 9.30 19.94 16.53
C HIS A 400 8.11 20.28 17.45
N GLY A 401 6.90 20.00 17.00
CA GLY A 401 5.66 20.30 17.71
C GLY A 401 5.51 19.51 19.00
N SER A 402 5.11 20.20 20.07
CA SER A 402 4.75 19.60 21.35
C SER A 402 3.55 20.31 21.97
N ALA A 403 3.04 19.79 23.08
CA ALA A 403 1.96 20.46 23.82
C ALA A 403 2.39 21.85 24.33
N ASP A 404 3.66 22.01 24.70
CA ASP A 404 4.24 23.26 25.22
C ASP A 404 4.74 24.22 24.13
N SER A 405 4.97 23.69 22.92
CA SER A 405 5.35 24.45 21.73
C SER A 405 4.42 24.09 20.57
N PRO A 406 3.17 24.59 20.54
CA PRO A 406 2.26 24.34 19.43
C PRO A 406 2.59 25.25 18.23
N LEU A 407 2.28 24.77 17.03
CA LEU A 407 2.31 25.60 15.82
C LEU A 407 1.23 26.70 15.94
N LYS A 408 1.62 27.98 15.78
CA LYS A 408 0.66 29.09 15.82
C LYS A 408 -0.12 29.24 14.51
N ARG A 409 -1.14 30.08 14.56
CA ARG A 409 -1.95 30.46 13.38
C ARG A 409 -1.20 31.48 12.52
N HIS A 410 -0.79 31.09 11.32
CA HIS A 410 -0.05 31.93 10.38
C HIS A 410 -0.96 32.59 9.32
N ARG A 411 -0.48 33.63 8.66
CA ARG A 411 -1.18 34.27 7.53
C ARG A 411 -0.66 33.67 6.24
N VAL A 412 -1.55 33.28 5.33
CA VAL A 412 -1.18 32.69 4.04
C VAL A 412 -1.82 33.52 2.94
N TYR A 413 -1.00 34.08 2.06
CA TYR A 413 -1.47 34.89 0.94
C TYR A 413 -1.28 34.14 -0.38
N CYS A 414 -2.31 34.21 -1.21
CA CYS A 414 -2.32 33.75 -2.59
C CYS A 414 -3.15 34.76 -3.38
N ASP A 415 -2.66 35.15 -4.54
CA ASP A 415 -3.26 36.16 -5.41
C ASP A 415 -4.56 35.67 -6.07
N ASN A 416 -4.72 34.36 -6.22
CA ASN A 416 -5.93 33.76 -6.75
C ASN A 416 -7.03 33.57 -5.70
N LYS A 417 -7.95 34.53 -5.73
CA LYS A 417 -9.18 34.55 -4.94
C LYS A 417 -9.97 33.23 -5.04
N SER A 418 -10.09 32.64 -6.23
CA SER A 418 -10.89 31.43 -6.41
C SER A 418 -10.27 30.22 -5.73
N MET A 419 -8.94 30.08 -5.75
CA MET A 419 -8.22 29.02 -5.05
C MET A 419 -8.43 29.13 -3.54
N VAL A 420 -8.25 30.34 -3.00
CA VAL A 420 -8.46 30.62 -1.58
C VAL A 420 -9.89 30.29 -1.15
N GLU A 421 -10.90 30.76 -1.90
CA GLU A 421 -12.31 30.49 -1.61
C GLU A 421 -12.63 29.00 -1.63
N VAL A 422 -12.06 28.26 -2.60
CA VAL A 422 -12.23 26.81 -2.71
C VAL A 422 -11.61 26.09 -1.50
N VAL A 423 -10.38 26.42 -1.13
CA VAL A 423 -9.71 25.82 0.04
C VAL A 423 -10.47 26.14 1.33
N VAL A 424 -10.88 27.40 1.54
CA VAL A 424 -11.70 27.81 2.71
C VAL A 424 -13.04 27.09 2.73
N LYS A 425 -13.69 26.92 1.59
CA LYS A 425 -14.98 26.22 1.50
C LYS A 425 -14.83 24.74 1.84
N TYR A 426 -13.85 24.05 1.26
CA TYR A 426 -13.66 22.61 1.47
C TYR A 426 -13.07 22.27 2.84
N SER A 427 -12.31 23.16 3.47
CA SER A 427 -11.83 22.97 4.84
C SER A 427 -12.97 22.95 5.87
N LYS A 428 -14.05 23.72 5.63
CA LYS A 428 -15.25 23.76 6.48
C LYS A 428 -16.16 22.55 6.32
N PHE A 429 -16.07 21.82 5.21
CA PHE A 429 -16.93 20.67 4.98
C PHE A 429 -16.47 19.48 5.81
N SER A 430 -17.37 19.00 6.67
CA SER A 430 -17.16 17.78 7.47
C SER A 430 -16.99 16.55 6.56
N LYS A 431 -17.74 16.49 5.45
CA LYS A 431 -17.73 15.39 4.47
C LYS A 431 -17.46 15.90 3.05
N VAL A 432 -16.78 15.08 2.25
CA VAL A 432 -16.61 15.33 0.82
C VAL A 432 -17.84 14.79 0.08
N PHE A 433 -18.47 15.64 -0.75
CA PHE A 433 -19.55 15.20 -1.61
C PHE A 433 -19.00 14.51 -2.86
N PRO A 434 -19.55 13.35 -3.29
CA PRO A 434 -19.02 12.64 -4.46
C PRO A 434 -18.96 13.48 -5.75
N ASN A 435 -19.93 14.37 -6.01
CA ASN A 435 -19.86 15.23 -7.19
C ASN A 435 -18.72 16.26 -7.15
N SER A 436 -18.20 16.59 -5.96
CA SER A 436 -17.04 17.47 -5.81
C SER A 436 -15.75 16.76 -6.23
N THR A 437 -15.67 15.43 -6.11
CA THR A 437 -14.43 14.68 -6.33
C THR A 437 -14.04 14.48 -7.79
N ILE A 438 -14.93 14.88 -8.69
CA ILE A 438 -14.75 14.87 -10.13
C ILE A 438 -14.44 16.27 -10.68
N SER A 439 -14.32 17.29 -9.82
CA SER A 439 -13.90 18.61 -10.26
C SER A 439 -12.46 18.57 -10.79
N SER A 440 -12.12 19.53 -11.64
CA SER A 440 -10.72 19.80 -11.98
C SER A 440 -9.91 20.07 -10.71
N GLU A 441 -8.62 19.72 -10.75
CA GLU A 441 -7.66 19.96 -9.65
C GLU A 441 -8.04 19.34 -8.30
N TRP A 442 -8.94 18.35 -8.29
CA TRP A 442 -9.41 17.71 -7.06
C TRP A 442 -8.27 17.08 -6.26
N ASP A 443 -7.25 16.54 -6.92
CA ASP A 443 -6.06 15.97 -6.29
C ASP A 443 -5.37 16.96 -5.34
N ILE A 444 -5.12 18.19 -5.81
CA ILE A 444 -4.48 19.24 -5.02
C ILE A 444 -5.40 19.71 -3.89
N ILE A 445 -6.67 19.97 -4.19
CA ILE A 445 -7.64 20.45 -3.19
C ILE A 445 -7.87 19.41 -2.09
N ALA A 446 -7.94 18.13 -2.45
CA ALA A 446 -8.07 17.03 -1.51
C ALA A 446 -6.86 16.95 -0.58
N GLU A 447 -5.65 17.07 -1.12
CA GLU A 447 -4.41 16.96 -0.35
C GLU A 447 -4.18 18.17 0.56
N ILE A 448 -4.50 19.39 0.08
CA ILE A 448 -4.52 20.59 0.93
C ILE A 448 -5.48 20.37 2.09
N ARG A 449 -6.72 19.97 1.80
CA ARG A 449 -7.72 19.72 2.83
C ARG A 449 -7.29 18.66 3.84
N GLU A 450 -6.66 17.59 3.38
CA GLU A 450 -6.16 16.52 4.26
C GLU A 450 -5.02 17.00 5.15
N THR A 451 -4.05 17.73 4.58
CA THR A 451 -2.96 18.36 5.32
C THR A 451 -3.47 19.33 6.40
N LEU A 452 -4.48 20.14 6.06
CA LEU A 452 -5.15 21.06 6.99
C LEU A 452 -5.93 20.35 8.09
N ARG A 453 -6.25 19.06 7.96
CA ARG A 453 -6.96 18.26 8.97
C ARG A 453 -6.00 17.48 9.87
N GLN A 454 -4.92 16.96 9.31
CA GLN A 454 -3.91 16.22 10.09
C GLN A 454 -3.17 17.12 11.08
N SER A 455 -3.19 18.43 10.86
CA SER A 455 -2.62 19.46 11.73
C SER A 455 -3.55 19.92 12.88
N VAL A 456 -4.67 19.21 13.18
CA VAL A 456 -5.82 19.75 13.95
C VAL A 456 -6.05 19.24 15.38
N HIS A 457 -5.29 18.29 15.95
CA HIS A 457 -5.58 17.86 17.33
C HIS A 457 -4.44 18.05 18.34
N PRO A 458 -4.67 18.68 19.52
CA PRO A 458 -5.91 19.26 20.07
C PRO A 458 -5.84 20.80 20.14
N ASN A 459 -6.07 21.51 19.04
CA ASN A 459 -6.41 22.94 19.08
C ASN A 459 -7.19 23.33 17.81
N PRO A 460 -8.22 24.18 17.90
CA PRO A 460 -9.27 24.24 16.89
C PRO A 460 -8.74 24.86 15.60
N SER A 461 -8.64 24.04 14.53
CA SER A 461 -8.28 24.35 13.13
C SER A 461 -7.04 25.24 12.93
N PRO A 462 -6.14 24.95 11.98
CA PRO A 462 -5.21 25.99 11.55
C PRO A 462 -6.05 27.09 10.90
N ALA A 463 -6.34 28.15 11.65
CA ALA A 463 -6.95 29.35 11.11
C ALA A 463 -5.85 30.08 10.37
N PHE A 464 -5.59 29.61 9.15
CA PHE A 464 -4.95 30.42 8.14
C PHE A 464 -5.92 31.53 7.81
N ASP A 465 -5.56 32.77 8.15
CA ASP A 465 -6.24 33.93 7.56
C ASP A 465 -5.74 33.97 6.13
N MET A 466 -6.42 33.22 5.26
CA MET A 466 -6.21 33.32 3.83
C MET A 466 -6.96 34.53 3.34
N SER A 467 -6.21 35.54 2.92
CA SER A 467 -6.74 36.74 2.30
C SER A 467 -6.21 36.86 0.89
N LYS A 468 -7.06 37.37 0.00
CA LYS A 468 -6.64 37.85 -1.30
C LYS A 468 -5.67 39.00 -1.09
N ASP A 469 -4.54 38.99 -1.77
CA ASP A 469 -3.69 40.17 -1.80
C ASP A 469 -4.27 41.23 -2.76
N THR A 470 -4.40 42.45 -2.27
CA THR A 470 -4.55 43.66 -3.09
C THR A 470 -3.20 44.35 -3.03
N ARG A 471 -2.62 44.72 -4.19
CA ARG A 471 -1.28 45.29 -4.40
C ARG A 471 -0.73 46.26 -3.31
N THR A 472 -1.59 46.88 -2.51
CA THR A 472 -1.29 47.73 -1.36
C THR A 472 -0.53 47.03 -0.22
N THR A 473 -0.64 45.71 -0.02
CA THR A 473 0.06 45.02 1.10
C THR A 473 1.54 44.75 0.79
N LEU A 474 1.91 44.74 -0.49
CA LEU A 474 3.28 44.49 -0.98
C LEU A 474 4.17 45.74 -0.96
N SER A 475 3.64 46.95 -0.81
CA SER A 475 4.45 48.19 -0.84
C SER A 475 5.41 48.34 0.35
N HIS A 476 5.29 47.49 1.38
CA HIS A 476 6.27 47.39 2.46
C HIS A 476 7.34 46.32 2.23
N MET A 477 7.25 45.57 1.12
CA MET A 477 8.17 44.49 0.75
C MET A 477 8.84 44.69 -0.62
N THR A 478 8.60 45.80 -1.33
CA THR A 478 9.05 46.11 -2.69
C THR A 478 10.53 46.46 -2.85
N ASN A 479 11.45 45.57 -2.47
CA ASN A 479 12.78 45.51 -3.07
C ASN A 479 13.00 44.08 -3.59
N TRP A 480 12.39 43.79 -4.74
CA TRP A 480 12.51 42.53 -5.48
C TRP A 480 12.88 42.82 -6.94
N THR A 481 14.16 42.71 -7.24
CA THR A 481 14.75 42.21 -8.50
C THR A 481 15.99 41.44 -8.13
#